data_AF-A0A1F6H6F4-F1
#
_entry.id   AF-A0A1F6H6F4-F1
#
_cell.length_a   1.000
_cell.length_b   1.000
_cell.length_c   1.000
_cell.angle_alpha   90.00
_cell.angle_beta   90.00
_cell.angle_gamma   90.00
#
_symmetry.space_group_name_H-M   'P 1'
#
loop_
_entity.id
_entity.type
_entity.pdbx_description
1 polymer ?
#
loop_
_entity_poly.entity_id
_entity_poly.type
_entity_poly.pdbx_seq_one_letter_code
_entity_poly.pdbx_strand_id
1 'polypeptide(L)'
;MPSNSRTKSKKLHKELFKQMLTLATSGFGLVAALAWNSLIQEFVNSYVKKILPEGSGIYSLLIYAVVVTVLAVTVTYQLSKIVEKMQE
;
A
#
# COMPACT_ATOMS: atom_id res chain seq x y z
N MET A 1 21.14 45.20 -9.63
CA MET A 1 21.06 43.79 -9.19
C MET A 1 19.60 43.37 -8.99
N PRO A 2 18.94 42.64 -9.90
CA PRO A 2 17.59 42.15 -9.62
C PRO A 2 17.48 40.63 -9.77
N SER A 3 17.28 39.85 -8.68
CA SER A 3 16.64 38.51 -8.79
C SER A 3 16.33 37.75 -7.47
N ASN A 4 16.37 38.36 -6.28
CA ASN A 4 16.21 37.56 -5.04
C ASN A 4 14.74 37.13 -4.75
N SER A 5 13.73 37.92 -5.16
CA SER A 5 12.31 37.65 -4.85
C SER A 5 11.70 36.51 -5.70
N ARG A 6 12.02 36.44 -7.00
CA ARG A 6 11.48 35.42 -7.91
C ARG A 6 11.96 34.01 -7.54
N THR A 7 13.22 33.88 -7.12
CA THR A 7 13.83 32.59 -6.75
C THR A 7 13.25 32.06 -5.44
N LYS A 8 12.96 32.94 -4.46
CA LYS A 8 12.30 32.58 -3.19
C LYS A 8 10.88 32.05 -3.41
N SER A 9 10.09 32.72 -4.27
CA SER A 9 8.73 32.29 -4.62
C SER A 9 8.71 30.91 -5.27
N LYS A 10 9.60 30.65 -6.25
CA LYS A 10 9.68 29.32 -6.89
C LYS A 10 10.05 28.20 -5.92
N LYS A 11 10.95 28.46 -4.95
CA LYS A 11 11.29 27.50 -3.89
C LYS A 11 10.10 27.19 -2.98
N LEU A 12 9.33 28.22 -2.58
CA LEU A 12 8.13 28.03 -1.76
C LEU A 12 7.07 27.18 -2.48
N HIS A 13 6.78 27.49 -3.75
CA HIS A 13 5.82 26.71 -4.53
C HIS A 13 6.27 25.24 -4.64
N LYS A 14 7.57 25.00 -4.93
CA LYS A 14 8.11 23.64 -5.00
C LYS A 14 7.91 22.87 -3.69
N GLU A 15 8.14 23.52 -2.54
CA GLU A 15 7.97 22.87 -1.24
C GLU A 15 6.50 22.55 -0.95
N LEU A 16 5.58 23.46 -1.30
CA LEU A 16 4.14 23.23 -1.19
C LEU A 16 3.69 22.05 -2.06
N PHE A 17 4.15 21.98 -3.32
CA PHE A 17 3.84 20.84 -4.19
C PHE A 17 4.40 19.53 -3.63
N LYS A 18 5.60 19.53 -3.05
CA LYS A 18 6.18 18.35 -2.40
C LYS A 18 5.35 17.90 -1.20
N GLN A 19 4.88 18.83 -0.36
CA GLN A 19 4.00 18.52 0.76
C GLN A 19 2.64 17.98 0.31
N MET A 20 2.03 18.59 -0.70
CA MET A 20 0.77 18.10 -1.28
C MET A 20 0.92 16.69 -1.85
N LEU A 21 2.01 16.43 -2.58
CA LEU A 21 2.31 15.09 -3.11
C LEU A 21 2.48 14.08 -1.98
N THR A 22 3.22 14.42 -0.94
CA THR A 22 3.43 13.55 0.23
C THR A 22 2.11 13.23 0.92
N LEU A 23 1.27 14.24 1.15
CA LEU A 23 -0.03 14.06 1.80
C LEU A 23 -0.97 13.22 0.95
N ALA A 24 -1.04 13.49 -0.36
CA ALA A 24 -1.87 12.74 -1.29
C ALA A 24 -1.43 11.28 -1.39
N THR A 25 -0.13 11.03 -1.61
CA THR A 25 0.42 9.66 -1.69
C THR A 25 0.25 8.89 -0.39
N SER A 26 0.41 9.54 0.77
CA SER A 26 0.16 8.91 2.08
C SER A 26 -1.32 8.56 2.26
N GLY A 27 -2.22 9.48 1.92
CA GLY A 27 -3.66 9.24 1.97
C GLY A 27 -4.10 8.10 1.06
N PHE A 28 -3.62 8.08 -0.19
CA PHE A 28 -3.89 6.98 -1.11
C PHE A 28 -3.24 5.66 -0.68
N GLY A 29 -2.06 5.69 -0.05
CA GLY A 29 -1.44 4.51 0.54
C GLY A 29 -2.33 3.88 1.61
N LEU A 30 -2.95 4.69 2.47
CA LEU A 30 -3.90 4.22 3.47
C LEU A 30 -5.17 3.62 2.83
N VAL A 31 -5.76 4.32 1.86
CA VAL A 31 -6.95 3.84 1.14
C VAL A 31 -6.65 2.52 0.43
N ALA A 32 -5.49 2.41 -0.22
CA ALA A 32 -5.07 1.19 -0.89
C ALA A 32 -4.89 0.03 0.09
N ALA A 33 -4.25 0.26 1.24
CA ALA A 33 -4.10 -0.76 2.28
C ALA A 33 -5.46 -1.26 2.80
N LEU A 34 -6.41 -0.35 3.02
CA LEU A 34 -7.78 -0.70 3.43
C LEU A 34 -8.52 -1.48 2.34
N ALA A 35 -8.40 -1.08 1.07
CA ALA A 35 -9.04 -1.75 -0.05
C ALA A 35 -8.52 -3.19 -0.22
N TRP A 36 -7.20 -3.41 -0.12
CA TRP A 36 -6.60 -4.74 -0.18
C TRP A 36 -7.05 -5.63 0.98
N ASN A 37 -7.09 -5.09 2.21
CA ASN A 37 -7.59 -5.83 3.36
C ASN A 37 -9.03 -6.31 3.13
N SER A 38 -9.93 -5.40 2.74
CA SER A 38 -11.33 -5.75 2.46
C SER A 38 -11.48 -6.75 1.32
N LEU A 39 -10.70 -6.59 0.23
CA LEU A 39 -10.72 -7.52 -0.90
C LEU A 39 -10.33 -8.93 -0.49
N ILE A 40 -9.25 -9.09 0.29
CA ILE A 40 -8.78 -10.41 0.72
C ILE A 40 -9.80 -11.05 1.67
N GLN A 41 -10.37 -10.27 2.60
CA GLN A 41 -11.43 -10.77 3.49
C GLN A 41 -12.66 -11.24 2.71
N GLU A 42 -13.16 -10.42 1.78
CA GLU A 42 -14.31 -10.76 0.96
C GLU A 42 -14.02 -11.98 0.08
N PHE A 43 -12.84 -12.05 -0.53
CA PHE A 43 -12.42 -13.20 -1.32
C PHE A 43 -12.43 -14.50 -0.49
N VAL A 44 -11.84 -14.48 0.71
CA VAL A 44 -11.82 -15.66 1.59
C VAL A 44 -13.24 -16.01 2.04
N ASN A 45 -14.05 -15.02 2.40
CA ASN A 45 -15.43 -15.26 2.83
C ASN A 45 -16.33 -15.81 1.71
N SER A 46 -16.20 -15.29 0.50
CA SER A 46 -17.09 -15.60 -0.62
C SER A 46 -16.69 -16.86 -1.39
N TYR A 47 -15.40 -17.20 -1.43
CA TYR A 47 -14.90 -18.34 -2.21
C TYR A 47 -14.40 -19.50 -1.34
N VAL A 48 -13.72 -19.22 -0.23
CA VAL A 48 -13.09 -20.26 0.58
C VAL A 48 -14.06 -20.86 1.59
N LYS A 49 -14.89 -20.04 2.27
CA LYS A 49 -15.88 -20.56 3.24
C LYS A 49 -16.90 -21.51 2.60
N LYS A 50 -17.27 -21.30 1.33
CA LYS A 50 -18.24 -22.16 0.61
C LYS A 50 -17.75 -23.59 0.39
N ILE A 51 -16.44 -23.81 0.46
CA ILE A 51 -15.81 -25.13 0.27
C ILE A 51 -15.61 -25.82 1.62
N LEU A 52 -15.72 -25.08 2.73
CA LEU A 52 -15.49 -25.60 4.08
C LEU A 52 -16.81 -26.01 4.76
N PRO A 53 -16.81 -27.08 5.59
CA PRO A 53 -17.98 -27.47 6.36
C PRO A 53 -18.47 -26.35 7.30
N GLU A 54 -19.79 -26.23 7.45
CA GLU A 54 -20.42 -25.28 8.37
C GLU A 54 -19.91 -25.48 9.81
N GLY A 55 -19.60 -24.37 10.48
CA GLY A 55 -19.10 -24.37 11.88
C GLY A 55 -17.60 -24.08 12.05
N SER A 56 -16.87 -23.76 10.98
CA SER A 56 -15.41 -23.65 11.02
C SER A 56 -14.83 -22.26 10.73
N GLY A 57 -15.34 -21.24 11.43
CA GLY A 57 -14.87 -19.85 11.29
C GLY A 57 -13.35 -19.65 11.49
N ILE A 58 -12.71 -20.53 12.27
CA ILE A 58 -11.27 -20.49 12.50
C ILE A 58 -10.44 -20.88 11.27
N TYR A 59 -10.92 -21.82 10.43
CA TYR A 59 -10.20 -22.19 9.20
C TYR A 59 -10.26 -21.06 8.17
N SER A 60 -11.36 -20.31 8.12
CA SER A 60 -11.44 -19.11 7.29
C SER A 60 -10.43 -18.04 7.74
N LEU A 61 -10.25 -17.84 9.04
CA LEU A 61 -9.27 -16.88 9.57
C LEU A 61 -7.84 -17.34 9.31
N LEU A 62 -7.58 -18.66 9.43
CA LEU A 62 -6.28 -19.24 9.14
C LEU A 62 -5.90 -19.07 7.66
N ILE A 63 -6.83 -19.32 6.74
CA ILE A 63 -6.58 -19.14 5.30
C ILE A 63 -6.38 -17.66 4.96
N TYR A 64 -7.19 -16.77 5.54
CA TYR A 64 -6.98 -15.33 5.43
C TYR A 64 -5.56 -14.93 5.88
N ALA A 65 -5.12 -15.39 7.05
CA ALA A 65 -3.79 -15.09 7.57
C ALA A 65 -2.68 -15.58 6.62
N VAL A 66 -2.77 -16.82 6.13
CA VAL A 66 -1.79 -17.39 5.19
C VAL A 66 -1.74 -16.58 3.90
N VAL A 67 -2.89 -16.24 3.31
CA VAL A 67 -2.96 -15.44 2.06
C VAL A 67 -2.30 -14.08 2.25
N VAL A 68 -2.61 -13.39 3.34
CA VAL A 68 -2.02 -12.07 3.65
C VAL A 68 -0.51 -12.19 3.85
N THR A 69 -0.02 -13.21 4.57
CA THR A 69 1.41 -13.42 4.78
C THR A 69 2.14 -13.70 3.46
N VAL A 70 1.60 -14.57 2.61
CA VAL A 70 2.21 -14.89 1.31
C VAL A 70 2.28 -13.65 0.43
N LEU A 71 1.18 -12.87 0.36
CA LEU A 71 1.16 -11.61 -0.40
C LEU A 71 2.16 -10.61 0.15
N ALA A 72 2.21 -10.42 1.47
CA ALA A 72 3.13 -9.50 2.12
C ALA A 72 4.59 -9.86 1.80
N VAL A 73 4.98 -11.13 1.98
CA VAL A 73 6.35 -11.60 1.67
C VAL A 73 6.68 -11.44 0.18
N THR A 74 5.74 -11.77 -0.70
CA THR A 74 5.96 -11.66 -2.15
C THR A 74 6.16 -10.21 -2.57
N VAL A 75 5.28 -9.31 -2.11
CA VAL A 75 5.36 -7.87 -2.45
C VAL A 75 6.63 -7.26 -1.87
N THR A 76 6.95 -7.52 -0.59
CA THR A 76 8.16 -6.96 0.04
C THR A 76 9.42 -7.48 -0.63
N TYR A 77 9.51 -8.77 -0.93
CA TYR A 77 10.65 -9.36 -1.63
C TYR A 77 10.87 -8.73 -3.02
N GLN A 78 9.79 -8.57 -3.80
CA GLN A 78 9.87 -7.96 -5.13
C GLN A 78 10.28 -6.48 -5.05
N LEU A 79 9.76 -5.74 -4.08
CA LEU A 79 10.17 -4.35 -3.84
C LEU A 79 11.65 -4.27 -3.43
N SER A 80 12.12 -5.14 -2.52
CA SER A 80 13.52 -5.20 -2.12
C SER A 80 14.45 -5.40 -3.32
N LYS A 81 14.11 -6.32 -4.23
CA LYS A 81 14.89 -6.56 -5.45
C LYS A 81 14.93 -5.36 -6.40
N ILE A 82 13.81 -4.62 -6.52
CA ILE A 82 13.76 -3.41 -7.34
C ILE A 82 14.65 -2.32 -6.74
N VAL A 83 14.60 -2.14 -5.42
CA VAL A 83 15.44 -1.15 -4.71
C VAL A 83 16.92 -1.47 -4.88
N GLU A 84 17.30 -2.73 -4.71
CA GLU A 84 18.69 -3.19 -4.92
C GLU A 84 19.19 -2.85 -6.33
N LYS A 85 18.39 -3.13 -7.36
CA LYS A 85 18.72 -2.81 -8.76
C LYS A 85 18.81 -1.30 -9.05
N MET A 86 18.15 -0.45 -8.27
CA MET A 86 18.25 1.01 -8.43
C MET A 86 19.46 1.61 -7.71
N GLN A 87 20.09 0.84 -6.82
CA GLN A 87 21.27 1.24 -6.06
C GLN A 87 22.59 0.78 -6.71
N GLU A 88 22.55 -0.25 -7.57
CA GLU A 88 23.62 -0.62 -8.51
C GLU A 88 23.71 0.33 -9.71
#